data_AF-A0A1I5KFF1-F1
#
_entry.id   AF-A0A1I5KFF1-F1
#
_cell.length_a   1.000
_cell.length_b   1.000
_cell.length_c   1.000
_cell.angle_alpha   90.00
_cell.angle_beta   90.00
_cell.angle_gamma   90.00
#
_symmetry.space_group_name_H-M   'P 1'
#
loop_
_entity.id
_entity.type
_entity.pdbx_description
1 polymer ?
#
loop_
_entity_poly.entity_id
_entity_poly.type
_entity_poly.pdbx_seq_one_letter_code
_entity_poly.pdbx_strand_id
1 'polypeptide(L)'
;MNRLAIACLSALALAGASACSDQTQEDASRTAELAGDDIEANAAVVGEIIEEGAKNAAGAVSEGAADVERHIEQGDKETPDTAPILGDNLNQDRVDPAS
;
A
#
# COMPACT_ATOMS: atom_id res chain seq x y z
N MET A 1 -37.17 -44.63 49.41
CA MET A 1 -36.83 -44.96 48.01
C MET A 1 -36.69 -43.73 47.10
N ASN A 2 -37.21 -42.56 47.47
CA ASN A 2 -37.22 -41.36 46.60
C ASN A 2 -35.92 -40.54 46.55
N ARG A 3 -34.93 -40.84 47.41
CA ARG A 3 -33.65 -40.08 47.44
C ARG A 3 -32.62 -40.60 46.42
N LEU A 4 -32.75 -41.86 46.00
CA LEU A 4 -31.85 -42.48 45.01
C LEU A 4 -32.19 -42.09 43.57
N ALA A 5 -33.46 -41.80 43.28
CA ALA A 5 -33.91 -41.40 41.95
C ALA A 5 -33.42 -39.98 41.55
N ILE A 6 -33.28 -39.07 42.53
CA ILE A 6 -32.84 -37.69 42.29
C ILE A 6 -31.33 -37.62 42.04
N ALA A 7 -30.55 -38.51 42.65
CA ALA A 7 -29.09 -38.57 42.46
C ALA A 7 -28.68 -39.08 41.08
N CYS A 8 -29.52 -39.86 40.39
CA CYS A 8 -29.20 -40.39 39.06
C CYS A 8 -29.43 -39.36 37.94
N LEU A 9 -30.36 -38.40 38.12
CA LEU A 9 -30.64 -37.38 37.10
C LEU A 9 -29.53 -36.33 36.97
N SER A 10 -28.86 -35.97 38.07
CA SER A 10 -27.76 -35.00 38.04
C SER A 10 -26.47 -35.56 37.44
N ALA A 11 -26.25 -36.88 37.53
CA ALA A 11 -25.11 -37.54 36.90
C ALA A 11 -25.22 -37.57 35.36
N LEU A 12 -26.44 -37.66 34.82
CA LEU A 12 -26.67 -37.66 33.38
C LEU A 12 -26.43 -36.29 32.73
N ALA A 13 -26.65 -35.21 33.49
CA ALA A 13 -26.40 -33.83 33.03
C ALA A 13 -24.90 -33.49 32.92
N LEU A 14 -24.05 -34.08 33.78
CA LEU A 14 -22.60 -33.90 33.68
C LEU A 14 -21.96 -34.81 32.62
N ALA A 15 -22.53 -35.98 32.35
CA ALA A 15 -22.07 -36.88 31.29
C ALA A 15 -22.42 -36.38 29.86
N GLY A 16 -23.41 -35.49 29.72
CA GLY A 16 -23.77 -34.87 28.43
C GLY A 16 -22.96 -33.61 28.09
N ALA A 17 -22.29 -32.99 29.07
CA ALA A 17 -21.52 -31.77 28.85
C ALA A 17 -20.18 -32.02 28.11
N SER A 18 -19.61 -33.22 28.20
CA SER A 18 -18.39 -33.58 27.47
C SER A 18 -18.63 -33.85 25.99
N ALA A 19 -19.80 -34.34 25.60
CA ALA A 19 -20.15 -34.55 24.19
C ALA A 19 -20.44 -33.22 23.46
N CYS A 20 -20.98 -32.21 24.17
CA CYS A 20 -21.11 -30.85 23.62
C CYS A 20 -19.74 -30.14 23.51
N SER A 21 -18.75 -30.52 24.32
CA SER A 21 -17.41 -29.91 24.29
C SER A 21 -16.65 -30.26 23.01
N ASP A 22 -16.68 -31.53 22.59
CA ASP A 22 -15.96 -31.99 21.40
C ASP A 22 -16.56 -31.41 20.12
N GLN A 23 -17.89 -31.40 20.00
CA GLN A 23 -18.59 -30.75 18.88
C GLN A 23 -18.33 -29.25 18.83
N THR A 24 -18.38 -28.57 19.99
CA THR A 24 -18.06 -27.13 20.07
C THR A 24 -16.61 -26.85 19.67
N GLN A 25 -15.68 -27.73 20.06
CA GLN A 25 -14.26 -27.60 19.72
C GLN A 25 -14.00 -27.85 18.23
N GLU A 26 -14.66 -28.85 17.64
CA GLU A 26 -14.56 -29.13 16.20
C GLU A 26 -15.14 -27.99 15.36
N ASP A 27 -16.30 -27.44 15.75
CA ASP A 27 -16.91 -26.29 15.09
C ASP A 27 -16.04 -25.03 15.23
N ALA A 28 -15.42 -24.83 16.39
CA ALA A 28 -14.46 -23.74 16.59
C ALA A 28 -13.22 -23.91 15.71
N SER A 29 -12.68 -25.13 15.59
CA SER A 29 -11.54 -25.43 14.70
C SER A 29 -11.90 -25.15 13.24
N ARG A 30 -13.05 -25.66 12.78
CA ARG A 30 -13.53 -25.45 11.40
C ARG A 30 -13.78 -23.96 11.12
N THR A 31 -14.32 -23.23 12.08
CA THR A 31 -14.52 -21.78 11.95
C THR A 31 -13.18 -21.04 11.85
N ALA A 32 -12.18 -21.45 12.63
CA ALA A 32 -10.84 -20.87 12.58
C ALA A 32 -10.13 -21.17 11.26
N GLU A 33 -10.30 -22.38 10.71
CA GLU A 33 -9.80 -22.76 9.38
C GLU A 33 -10.45 -21.89 8.29
N LEU A 34 -11.77 -21.78 8.27
CA LEU A 34 -12.50 -20.94 7.31
C LEU A 34 -12.09 -19.46 7.40
N ALA A 35 -11.93 -18.95 8.63
CA ALA A 35 -11.44 -17.58 8.84
C ALA A 35 -9.99 -17.42 8.35
N GLY A 36 -9.15 -18.45 8.52
CA GLY A 36 -7.79 -18.49 7.99
C GLY A 36 -7.77 -18.42 6.45
N ASP A 37 -8.59 -19.24 5.80
CA ASP A 37 -8.73 -19.27 4.34
C ASP A 37 -9.22 -17.91 3.79
N ASP A 38 -10.21 -17.29 4.45
CA ASP A 38 -10.71 -15.96 4.09
C ASP A 38 -9.63 -14.88 4.27
N ILE A 39 -8.82 -14.96 5.32
CA ILE A 39 -7.70 -14.04 5.53
C ILE A 39 -6.64 -14.22 4.43
N GLU A 40 -6.30 -15.47 4.08
CA GLU A 40 -5.32 -15.77 3.03
C GLU A 40 -5.78 -15.26 1.66
N ALA A 41 -7.04 -15.49 1.30
CA ALA A 41 -7.63 -15.00 0.06
C ALA A 41 -7.59 -13.46 -0.01
N ASN A 42 -7.97 -12.78 1.07
CA ASN A 42 -7.93 -11.31 1.12
C ASN A 42 -6.49 -10.77 1.09
N ALA A 43 -5.55 -11.44 1.76
CA ALA A 43 -4.14 -11.07 1.72
C ALA A 43 -3.55 -11.18 0.31
N ALA A 44 -3.92 -12.21 -0.45
CA ALA A 44 -3.52 -12.38 -1.84
C ALA A 44 -4.02 -11.22 -2.72
N VAL A 45 -5.31 -10.87 -2.63
CA VAL A 45 -5.90 -9.75 -3.40
C VAL A 45 -5.22 -8.42 -3.06
N VAL A 46 -5.01 -8.14 -1.77
CA VAL A 46 -4.33 -6.92 -1.33
C VAL A 46 -2.88 -6.89 -1.83
N GLY A 47 -2.19 -8.03 -1.78
CA GLY A 47 -0.82 -8.16 -2.29
C GLY A 47 -0.73 -7.81 -3.78
N GLU A 48 -1.65 -8.33 -4.60
CA GLU A 48 -1.68 -8.05 -6.04
C GLU A 48 -1.97 -6.58 -6.35
N ILE A 49 -2.91 -5.95 -5.62
CA ILE A 49 -3.19 -4.51 -5.76
C ILE A 49 -1.96 -3.66 -5.43
N ILE A 50 -1.21 -4.03 -4.37
CA ILE A 50 0.02 -3.33 -4.00
C ILE A 50 1.09 -3.49 -5.09
N GLU A 51 1.25 -4.70 -5.62
CA GLU A 51 2.22 -4.98 -6.69
C GLU A 51 1.89 -4.20 -7.97
N GLU A 52 0.62 -4.19 -8.39
CA GLU A 52 0.16 -3.43 -9.55
C GLU A 52 0.36 -1.92 -9.35
N GLY A 53 0.00 -1.41 -8.17
CA GLY A 53 0.23 -0.02 -7.80
C GLY A 53 1.71 0.38 -7.87
N ALA A 54 2.61 -0.48 -7.37
CA ALA A 54 4.04 -0.27 -7.45
C ALA A 54 4.57 -0.27 -8.89
N LYS A 55 4.11 -1.19 -9.73
CA LYS A 55 4.45 -1.23 -11.16
C LYS A 55 4.00 0.03 -11.89
N ASN A 56 2.77 0.48 -11.64
CA ASN A 56 2.22 1.69 -12.25
C ASN A 56 3.00 2.95 -11.84
N ALA A 57 3.35 3.07 -10.55
CA ALA A 57 4.18 4.18 -10.06
C ALA A 57 5.57 4.18 -10.71
N ALA A 58 6.22 3.01 -10.81
CA ALA A 58 7.51 2.88 -11.48
C ALA A 58 7.43 3.22 -12.97
N GLY A 59 6.35 2.81 -13.65
CA GLY A 59 6.07 3.17 -15.04
C GLY A 59 5.95 4.68 -15.23
N ALA A 60 5.12 5.35 -14.42
CA ALA A 60 4.93 6.80 -14.50
C ALA A 60 6.23 7.58 -14.24
N VAL A 61 7.04 7.15 -13.27
CA VAL A 61 8.37 7.75 -13.02
C VAL A 61 9.29 7.58 -14.24
N SER A 62 9.29 6.41 -14.86
CA SER A 62 10.12 6.13 -16.05
C SER A 62 9.67 6.96 -17.25
N GLU A 63 8.37 7.09 -17.48
CA GLU A 63 7.81 7.93 -18.53
C GLU A 63 8.14 9.41 -18.33
N GLY A 64 8.00 9.92 -17.09
CA GLY A 64 8.36 11.29 -16.75
C GLY A 64 9.86 11.57 -16.94
N ALA A 65 10.73 10.63 -16.56
CA ALA A 65 12.16 10.75 -16.79
C ALA A 65 12.50 10.80 -18.29
N ALA A 66 11.89 9.93 -19.09
CA ALA A 66 12.06 9.93 -20.54
C ALA A 66 11.53 11.20 -21.21
N ASP A 67 10.47 11.81 -20.65
CA ASP A 67 9.95 13.09 -21.15
C ASP A 67 10.93 14.24 -20.88
N VAL A 68 11.49 14.31 -19.67
CA VAL A 68 12.54 15.29 -19.32
C VAL A 68 13.76 15.12 -20.25
N GLU A 69 14.20 13.89 -20.48
CA GLU A 69 15.30 13.61 -21.41
C GLU A 69 15.01 14.14 -22.82
N ARG A 70 13.82 13.86 -23.37
CA ARG A 70 13.41 14.38 -24.69
C ARG A 70 13.38 15.90 -24.72
N HIS A 71 12.88 16.55 -23.66
CA HIS A 71 12.84 18.00 -23.57
C HIS A 71 14.23 18.63 -23.55
N ILE A 72 15.17 18.02 -22.83
CA ILE A 72 16.58 18.44 -22.82
C ILE A 72 17.19 18.28 -24.21
N GLU A 73 17.04 17.12 -24.85
CA GLU A 73 17.59 16.89 -26.18
C GLU A 73 17.02 17.82 -27.24
N GLN A 74 15.74 18.21 -27.14
CA GLN A 74 15.12 19.17 -28.04
C GLN A 74 15.65 20.58 -27.79
N GLY A 75 15.76 21.00 -26.53
CA GLY A 75 16.34 22.29 -26.16
C GLY A 75 17.81 22.42 -26.58
N ASP A 76 18.61 21.36 -26.48
CA ASP A 76 20.00 21.34 -26.94
C ASP A 76 20.12 21.40 -28.47
N LYS A 77 19.09 20.96 -29.20
CA LYS A 77 19.04 21.05 -30.68
C LYS A 77 18.54 22.40 -31.17
N GLU A 78 17.84 23.17 -30.33
CA GLU A 78 17.48 24.54 -30.64
C GLU A 78 18.73 25.43 -30.54
N THR A 79 19.04 26.17 -31.61
CA THR A 79 20.12 27.17 -31.55
C THR A 79 19.68 28.26 -30.58
N PRO A 80 20.47 28.59 -29.55
CA PRO A 80 20.11 29.65 -28.63
C PRO A 80 19.90 30.94 -29.43
N ASP A 81 18.71 31.55 -29.29
CA ASP A 81 18.50 32.88 -29.84
C ASP A 81 19.54 33.84 -29.23
N THR A 82 19.94 34.86 -29.99
CA THR A 82 21.01 35.78 -29.55
C THR A 82 20.62 36.36 -28.20
N ALA A 83 21.32 35.96 -27.14
CA ALA A 83 21.05 36.47 -25.80
C ALA A 83 21.18 38.01 -25.83
N PRO A 84 20.20 38.77 -25.30
CA PRO A 84 20.33 40.21 -25.24
C PRO A 84 21.61 40.56 -24.47
N ILE A 85 22.51 41.32 -25.08
CA ILE A 85 23.71 41.81 -24.41
C ILE A 85 23.26 42.82 -23.35
N LEU A 86 23.08 42.35 -22.10
CA LEU A 86 22.74 43.19 -20.94
C LEU A 86 23.90 44.12 -20.50
N GLY A 87 25.00 44.18 -21.26
CA GLY A 87 26.23 44.90 -20.90
C GLY A 87 26.41 46.29 -21.52
N ASP A 88 25.76 46.61 -22.64
CA ASP A 88 26.09 47.82 -23.42
C ASP A 88 25.65 49.15 -22.76
N ASN A 89 24.81 49.06 -21.73
CA ASN A 89 24.29 50.22 -21.01
C ASN A 89 24.89 50.40 -19.60
N LEU A 90 25.78 49.51 -19.15
CA LEU A 90 26.31 49.55 -17.78
C LEU A 90 27.48 50.54 -17.58
N ASN A 91 27.96 51.18 -18.66
CA ASN A 91 29.08 52.13 -18.61
C ASN A 91 28.75 53.51 -19.21
N GLN A 92 27.49 53.82 -19.52
CA GLN A 92 27.13 55.13 -20.09
C GLN A 92 27.04 56.26 -19.05
N ASP A 93 26.91 55.92 -17.76
CA ASP A 93 26.84 56.91 -16.67
C ASP A 93 28.20 57.22 -16.01
N ARG A 94 29.29 56.60 -16.48
CA ARG A 94 30.65 56.84 -15.97
C ARG A 94 31.51 57.58 -16.99
N VAL A 95 30.98 58.68 -17.53
CA VAL A 95 31.84 59.71 -18.11
C VAL A 95 32.33 60.55 -16.94
N ASP A 96 33.51 60.19 -16.41
CA ASP A 96 34.23 61.00 -15.44
C ASP A 96 34.53 62.38 -16.06
N PRO A 97 34.08 63.52 -15.49
CA PRO A 97 34.65 64.80 -15.84
C PRO A 97 36.01 64.96 -15.14
N ALA A 98 37.07 64.52 -15.83
CA ALA A 98 38.43 64.90 -15.47
C ALA A 98 38.85 66.17 -16.23
N SER A 99 39.35 67.14 -15.46
CA SER A 99 40.11 68.36 -15.84
C SER A 99 39.31 69.63 -16.11
#